data_AF-D0I6L8-F1
#
_entry.id   AF-D0I6L8-F1
#
_cell.length_a   1.000
_cell.length_b   1.000
_cell.length_c   1.000
_cell.angle_alpha   90.00
_cell.angle_beta   90.00
_cell.angle_gamma   90.00
#
_symmetry.space_group_name_H-M   'P 1'
#
loop_
_entity.id
_entity.type
_entity.pdbx_description
1 polymer ?
#
loop_
_entity_poly.entity_id
_entity_poly.type
_entity_poly.pdbx_seq_one_letter_code
_entity_poly.pdbx_strand_id
1 'polypeptide(L)'
;MLIELMAAMARKDYETRRERQRQGIETAKAAGKYKGKQPDIERHQKVKSYREKGLSLREIAEATGYSRSQVCRILALNPKP
;
A
#
# COMPACT_ATOMS: atom_id res chain seq x y z
N MET A 1 15.32 -15.56 -40.18
CA MET A 1 14.04 -16.18 -40.55
C MET A 1 13.32 -16.85 -39.37
N LEU A 2 13.70 -18.06 -38.90
CA LEU A 2 12.94 -18.76 -37.83
C LEU A 2 12.96 -18.02 -36.47
N ILE A 3 14.13 -17.53 -36.07
CA ILE A 3 14.32 -16.84 -34.78
C ILE A 3 13.52 -15.52 -34.73
N GLU A 4 13.44 -14.79 -35.84
CA GLU A 4 12.70 -13.54 -35.93
C GLU A 4 11.19 -13.77 -35.80
N LEU A 5 10.68 -14.82 -36.45
CA LEU A 5 9.28 -15.22 -36.31
C LEU A 5 8.96 -15.63 -34.87
N MET A 6 9.82 -16.41 -34.22
CA MET A 6 9.65 -16.78 -32.81
C MET A 6 9.69 -15.58 -31.88
N ALA A 7 10.60 -14.63 -32.11
CA ALA A 7 10.68 -13.38 -31.35
C ALA A 7 9.42 -12.52 -31.52
N ALA A 8 8.88 -12.43 -32.74
CA ALA A 8 7.65 -11.72 -33.02
C ALA A 8 6.43 -12.36 -32.32
N MET A 9 6.33 -13.69 -32.34
CA MET A 9 5.27 -14.42 -31.64
C MET A 9 5.35 -14.22 -30.12
N ALA A 10 6.54 -14.35 -29.53
CA ALA A 10 6.74 -14.14 -28.10
C ALA A 10 6.35 -12.72 -27.65
N ARG A 11 6.69 -11.71 -28.47
CA ARG A 11 6.29 -10.33 -28.21
C ARG A 11 4.78 -10.13 -28.27
N LYS A 12 4.13 -10.67 -29.29
CA LYS A 12 2.66 -10.59 -29.46
C LYS A 12 1.93 -11.22 -28.27
N ASP A 13 2.40 -12.38 -27.79
CA ASP A 13 1.82 -13.04 -26.62
C ASP A 13 2.00 -12.21 -25.35
N TYR A 14 3.17 -11.60 -25.16
CA TYR A 14 3.42 -10.68 -24.04
C TYR A 14 2.48 -9.47 -24.07
N GLU A 15 2.35 -8.83 -25.23
CA GLU A 15 1.47 -7.67 -25.42
C GLU A 15 0.01 -8.03 -25.13
N THR A 16 -0.45 -9.18 -25.64
CA THR A 16 -1.81 -9.69 -25.40
C THR A 16 -2.07 -9.94 -23.90
N ARG A 17 -1.12 -10.54 -23.17
CA ARG A 17 -1.26 -10.77 -21.72
C ARG A 17 -1.34 -9.45 -20.95
N ARG A 18 -0.51 -8.48 -21.35
CA ARG A 18 -0.47 -7.15 -20.72
C ARG A 18 -1.78 -6.38 -20.95
N GLU A 19 -2.35 -6.46 -22.14
CA GLU A 19 -3.65 -5.84 -22.46
C GLU A 19 -4.79 -6.45 -21.64
N ARG A 20 -4.85 -7.79 -21.57
CA ARG A 20 -5.85 -8.49 -20.75
C ARG A 20 -5.70 -8.16 -19.27
N GLN A 21 -4.47 -8.10 -18.77
CA GLN A 21 -4.19 -7.66 -17.39
C GLN A 21 -4.68 -6.22 -17.17
N ARG A 22 -4.42 -5.31 -18.10
CA ARG A 22 -4.88 -3.91 -18.02
C ARG A 22 -6.40 -3.84 -17.94
N GLN A 23 -7.10 -4.54 -18.84
CA GLN A 23 -8.57 -4.62 -18.83
C GLN A 23 -9.08 -5.15 -17.49
N GLY A 24 -8.50 -6.24 -16.98
CA GLY A 24 -8.87 -6.79 -15.67
C GLY A 24 -8.64 -5.82 -14.51
N ILE A 25 -7.52 -5.10 -14.52
CA ILE A 25 -7.22 -4.05 -13.53
C ILE A 25 -8.25 -2.92 -13.61
N GLU A 26 -8.59 -2.44 -14.82
CA GLU A 26 -9.59 -1.38 -15.03
C GLU A 26 -10.96 -1.80 -14.50
N THR A 27 -11.42 -3.02 -14.82
CA THR A 27 -12.68 -3.56 -14.30
C THR A 27 -12.65 -3.67 -12.78
N ALA A 28 -11.56 -4.16 -12.18
CA ALA A 28 -11.45 -4.29 -10.73
C ALA A 28 -11.30 -2.93 -10.01
N LYS A 29 -10.70 -1.93 -10.66
CA LYS A 29 -10.69 -0.53 -10.17
C LYS A 29 -12.09 0.08 -10.20
N ALA A 30 -12.82 -0.09 -11.31
CA ALA A 30 -14.20 0.37 -11.42
C ALA A 30 -15.13 -0.31 -10.38
N ALA A 31 -14.89 -1.59 -10.09
CA ALA A 31 -15.58 -2.32 -9.03
C ALA A 31 -15.08 -1.99 -7.60
N GLY A 32 -14.14 -1.05 -7.43
CA GLY A 32 -13.67 -0.61 -6.11
C GLY A 32 -12.86 -1.66 -5.33
N LYS A 33 -12.32 -2.69 -5.98
CA LYS A 33 -11.57 -3.77 -5.31
C LYS A 33 -10.19 -3.31 -4.81
N TYR A 34 -9.57 -2.34 -5.48
CA TYR A 34 -8.27 -1.81 -5.09
C TYR A 34 -8.40 -0.77 -3.97
N LYS A 35 -8.28 -1.21 -2.72
CA LYS A 35 -8.33 -0.34 -1.52
C LYS A 35 -6.94 0.03 -0.97
N GLY A 36 -5.87 -0.43 -1.61
CA GLY A 36 -4.50 -0.28 -1.12
C GLY A 36 -4.23 -1.08 0.16
N LYS A 37 -3.07 -0.85 0.78
CA LYS A 37 -2.71 -1.47 2.07
C LYS A 37 -3.60 -0.89 3.17
N GLN A 38 -4.38 -1.74 3.82
CA GLN A 38 -5.23 -1.31 4.93
C GLN A 38 -4.38 -0.95 6.16
N PRO A 39 -4.76 0.11 6.90
CA PRO A 39 -4.10 0.45 8.15
C PRO A 39 -4.37 -0.62 9.21
N ASP A 40 -3.39 -0.82 10.08
CA ASP A 40 -3.55 -1.65 11.27
C ASP A 40 -4.22 -0.80 12.36
N ILE A 41 -5.53 -1.00 12.50
CA ILE A 41 -6.38 -0.16 13.33
C ILE A 41 -5.97 -0.26 14.81
N GLU A 42 -5.66 -1.46 15.28
CA GLU A 42 -5.30 -1.69 16.68
C GLU A 42 -3.98 -1.00 17.04
N ARG A 43 -2.94 -1.16 16.20
CA ARG A 43 -1.66 -0.47 16.44
C ARG A 43 -1.80 1.04 16.32
N HIS A 44 -2.64 1.54 15.41
CA HIS A 44 -2.93 2.97 15.33
C HIS A 44 -3.62 3.50 16.60
N GLN A 45 -4.54 2.74 17.18
CA GLN A 45 -5.17 3.09 18.46
C GLN A 45 -4.14 3.08 19.61
N LYS A 46 -3.22 2.11 19.65
CA LYS A 46 -2.13 2.09 20.62
C LYS A 46 -1.27 3.36 20.54
N VAL A 47 -0.88 3.78 19.33
CA VAL A 47 -0.15 5.04 19.09
C VAL A 47 -0.90 6.24 19.70
N LYS A 48 -2.21 6.34 19.49
CA LYS A 48 -3.04 7.42 20.05
C LYS A 48 -3.07 7.36 21.58
N SER A 49 -3.31 6.18 22.15
CA SER A 49 -3.37 5.99 23.61
C SER A 49 -2.05 6.35 24.29
N TYR A 50 -0.90 6.03 23.67
CA TYR A 50 0.40 6.40 24.22
C TYR A 50 0.68 7.89 24.10
N ARG A 51 0.20 8.53 23.02
CA ARG A 51 0.31 9.97 22.87
C ARG A 51 -0.54 10.72 23.90
N GLU A 52 -1.72 10.22 24.23
CA GLU A 52 -2.59 10.77 25.29
C GLU A 52 -1.96 10.62 26.67
N LYS A 53 -1.24 9.51 26.92
CA LYS A 53 -0.45 9.29 28.13
C LYS A 53 0.83 10.15 28.22
N GLY A 54 1.12 10.98 27.22
CA GLY A 54 2.24 11.91 27.23
C GLY A 54 3.59 11.32 26.81
N LEU A 55 3.64 10.10 26.25
CA LEU A 55 4.90 9.49 25.81
C LEU A 55 5.53 10.29 24.64
N SER A 56 6.87 10.25 24.57
CA SER A 56 7.62 10.82 23.47
C SER A 56 7.46 10.00 22.19
N LEU A 57 7.68 10.63 21.04
CA LEU A 57 7.57 9.95 19.73
C LEU A 57 8.52 8.76 19.59
N ARG A 58 9.65 8.78 20.29
CA ARG A 58 10.64 7.70 20.28
C ARG A 58 10.13 6.49 21.06
N GLU A 59 9.65 6.70 22.27
CA GLU A 59 9.08 5.63 23.11
C GLU A 59 7.86 4.99 22.45
N ILE A 60 7.01 5.79 21.81
CA ILE A 60 5.85 5.28 21.06
C ILE A 60 6.29 4.41 19.88
N ALA A 61 7.31 4.83 19.14
CA ALA A 61 7.86 4.06 18.02
C ALA A 61 8.43 2.72 18.49
N GLU A 62 9.21 2.72 19.57
CA GLU A 62 9.79 1.49 20.17
C GLU A 62 8.68 0.56 20.70
N ALA A 63 7.68 1.09 21.42
CA ALA A 63 6.59 0.30 22.00
C ALA A 63 5.62 -0.27 20.95
N THR A 64 5.40 0.42 19.83
CA THR A 64 4.47 -0.03 18.79
C THR A 64 5.14 -0.80 17.66
N GLY A 65 6.48 -0.72 17.55
CA GLY A 65 7.26 -1.28 16.45
C GLY A 65 7.12 -0.50 15.14
N TYR A 66 6.57 0.72 15.18
CA TYR A 66 6.50 1.61 14.03
C TYR A 66 7.73 2.49 13.91
N SER A 67 8.04 2.93 12.69
CA SER A 67 9.02 4.00 12.51
C SER A 67 8.49 5.33 13.06
N ARG A 68 9.38 6.20 13.51
CA ARG A 68 9.04 7.56 13.98
C ARG A 68 8.20 8.33 12.95
N SER A 69 8.52 8.18 11.65
CA SER A 69 7.78 8.81 10.56
C SER A 69 6.35 8.30 10.45
N GLN A 70 6.12 7.00 10.68
CA GLN A 70 4.77 6.44 10.68
C GLN A 70 3.96 6.88 11.90
N VAL A 71 4.57 6.94 13.08
CA VAL A 71 3.94 7.51 14.28
C VAL A 71 3.52 8.97 14.03
N CYS A 72 4.42 9.79 13.49
CA CYS A 72 4.13 11.19 13.14
C CYS A 72 2.97 11.29 12.14
N ARG A 73 2.98 10.48 11.07
CA ARG A 73 1.91 10.44 10.08
C ARG A 73 0.55 10.09 10.70
N ILE A 74 0.50 9.09 11.59
CA ILE A 74 -0.74 8.67 12.27
C ILE A 74 -1.31 9.81 13.12
N LEU A 75 -0.44 10.53 13.84
CA LEU A 75 -0.83 11.67 14.68
C LEU A 75 -1.25 12.88 13.84
N ALA A 76 -0.61 13.13 12.70
CA ALA A 76 -0.97 14.23 11.80
C ALA A 76 -2.31 14.00 11.08
N LEU A 77 -2.66 12.75 10.76
CA LEU A 77 -3.93 12.38 10.13
C LEU A 77 -5.15 12.51 11.06
N ASN A 78 -4.94 12.61 12.38
CA ASN A 78 -5.99 12.79 13.37
C ASN A 78 -5.55 13.86 14.39
N PRO A 79 -5.59 15.15 14.01
CA PRO A 79 -5.34 16.21 14.99
C PRO A 79 -6.36 16.10 16.14
N LYS A 80 -5.91 16.30 17.38
CA LYS A 80 -6.82 16.46 18.52
C LYS A 80 -7.78 17.63 18.23
N PRO A 81 -9.05 17.57 18.66
CA PRO A 81 -9.89 18.77 18.71
C PRO A 81 -9.27 19.82 19.64
#